data_AF-A0A7J6T660-F1
#
_entry.id   AF-A0A7J6T660-F1
#
_cell.length_a   1.000
_cell.length_b   1.000
_cell.length_c   1.000
_cell.angle_alpha   90.00
_cell.angle_beta   90.00
_cell.angle_gamma   90.00
#
_symmetry.space_group_name_H-M   'P 1'
#
loop_
_entity.id
_entity.type
_entity.pdbx_description
1 polymer ?
#
loop_
_entity_poly.entity_id
_entity_poly.type
_entity_poly.pdbx_seq_one_letter_code
_entity_poly.pdbx_strand_id
1 'polypeptide(L)'
;MHHVNLSLCILAALAATTVSDHAADHRVPLELASSVPVDGSGTLSINFSSSLASTNLLAAQPGIVSVPLANVFNMYYYGAVLVDGQLIRVMFDTGSGVVWIPGMGSKGVDCEKQHMCFVSPKDKGSEDVIRQVPYSYGSGEVLLNMTHASVSIFGHQDITVHDFTLGVEVELSVHGYEVAQYDGIFGMAWPALASGGDLFVPKLYEQGLIPNNLFGMYISRSGSEMSLGAIDGSKFSGDLQYLKILLEAWWTLDLESVKVGEGSSSTGGGREAIGGRRLAIVDTGTSLITGNVDDVIALMLLIMEESGAEIEYSPELNFFIFDCEHILNLPTITFILRGANGETIALPVYGYEYAMMFVDGCILTIQPHLRSGFGPQWILGDPFLRAYYTVYDYDNSRVGFASVKGRLIPETSSAAAATTSRPGLVCIVAVAVSGLLTILLH
;
A
#
# COMPACT_ATOMS: atom_id res chain seq x y z
N MET A 1 -17.58 -40.76 31.31
CA MET A 1 -18.42 -41.86 30.77
C MET A 1 -19.80 -41.31 30.47
N HIS A 2 -20.10 -41.07 29.20
CA HIS A 2 -21.42 -41.31 28.59
C HIS A 2 -21.23 -41.16 27.07
N HIS A 3 -21.20 -42.30 26.39
CA HIS A 3 -21.40 -42.43 24.95
C HIS A 3 -22.90 -42.48 24.67
N VAL A 4 -23.40 -41.81 23.63
CA VAL A 4 -24.51 -42.31 22.81
C VAL A 4 -24.29 -41.89 21.34
N ASN A 5 -24.65 -42.82 20.47
CA ASN A 5 -24.36 -43.01 19.06
C ASN A 5 -25.04 -42.07 18.04
N LEU A 6 -24.35 -42.03 16.91
CA LEU A 6 -24.75 -41.70 15.54
C LEU A 6 -26.03 -42.42 15.08
N SER A 7 -26.89 -41.75 14.30
CA SER A 7 -27.67 -42.38 13.23
C SER A 7 -28.07 -41.38 12.14
N LEU A 8 -27.62 -41.67 10.92
CA LEU A 8 -28.03 -41.14 9.64
C LEU A 8 -29.51 -41.46 9.35
N CYS A 9 -30.23 -40.54 8.71
CA CYS A 9 -31.30 -40.88 7.76
C CYS A 9 -31.33 -39.85 6.62
N ILE A 10 -31.48 -40.37 5.41
CA ILE A 10 -31.28 -39.75 4.09
C ILE A 10 -32.65 -39.60 3.38
N LEU A 11 -32.82 -38.47 2.67
CA LEU A 11 -33.73 -38.10 1.56
C LEU A 11 -35.26 -38.29 1.64
N ALA A 12 -36.02 -37.23 1.28
CA ALA A 12 -36.71 -37.11 -0.02
C ALA A 12 -37.44 -35.75 -0.18
N ALA A 13 -37.56 -35.30 -1.43
CA ALA A 13 -37.92 -33.96 -1.89
C ALA A 13 -39.41 -33.77 -2.29
N LEU A 14 -39.71 -32.54 -2.73
CA LEU A 14 -40.84 -32.01 -3.51
C LEU A 14 -42.01 -31.33 -2.76
N ALA A 15 -42.08 -30.00 -2.92
CA ALA A 15 -43.29 -29.33 -3.43
C ALA A 15 -42.90 -27.96 -4.03
N ALA A 16 -43.08 -27.83 -5.34
CA ALA A 16 -43.14 -26.55 -6.03
C ALA A 16 -44.57 -26.01 -5.95
N THR A 17 -44.74 -24.72 -5.64
CA THR A 17 -45.89 -23.95 -6.10
C THR A 17 -45.41 -22.56 -6.51
N THR A 18 -45.70 -22.23 -7.76
CA THR A 18 -45.52 -20.92 -8.39
C THR A 18 -46.75 -20.06 -8.15
N VAL A 19 -46.58 -18.82 -7.72
CA VAL A 19 -47.47 -17.70 -8.08
C VAL A 19 -46.60 -16.50 -8.43
N SER A 20 -46.89 -15.94 -9.60
CA SER A 20 -46.25 -14.80 -10.26
C SER A 20 -46.95 -13.48 -9.91
N ASP A 21 -46.26 -12.39 -10.27
CA ASP A 21 -46.73 -11.01 -10.54
C ASP A 21 -46.61 -9.98 -9.42
N HIS A 22 -46.10 -8.76 -9.62
CA HIS A 22 -45.26 -8.15 -10.67
C HIS A 22 -44.85 -6.78 -10.08
N ALA A 23 -43.56 -6.51 -9.89
CA ALA A 23 -43.02 -5.16 -9.70
C ALA A 23 -41.55 -5.17 -10.16
N ALA A 24 -41.20 -4.23 -11.03
CA ALA A 24 -39.95 -4.19 -11.77
C ALA A 24 -38.73 -4.12 -10.83
N ASP A 25 -37.94 -5.17 -10.83
CA ASP A 25 -36.68 -5.32 -10.11
C ASP A 25 -35.55 -5.35 -11.15
N HIS A 26 -34.68 -4.34 -11.15
CA HIS A 26 -33.46 -4.32 -11.97
C HIS A 26 -32.48 -5.35 -11.37
N ARG A 27 -32.61 -6.61 -11.79
CA ARG A 27 -31.70 -7.69 -11.39
C ARG A 27 -30.42 -7.67 -12.23
N VAL A 28 -29.31 -7.32 -11.59
CA VAL A 28 -27.95 -7.62 -12.07
C VAL A 28 -27.72 -9.13 -11.89
N PRO A 29 -27.24 -9.88 -12.90
CA PRO A 29 -26.91 -11.28 -12.72
C PRO A 29 -25.68 -11.41 -11.81
N LEU A 30 -25.82 -12.10 -10.68
CA LEU A 30 -24.70 -12.69 -9.95
C LEU A 30 -24.25 -13.94 -10.72
N GLU A 31 -23.19 -13.84 -11.51
CA GLU A 31 -22.45 -15.02 -11.94
C GLU A 31 -21.70 -15.57 -10.72
N LEU A 32 -22.15 -16.73 -10.22
CA LEU A 32 -21.33 -17.54 -9.33
C LEU A 32 -20.09 -17.98 -10.12
N ALA A 33 -18.93 -17.44 -9.76
CA ALA A 33 -17.66 -17.99 -10.20
C ALA A 33 -17.58 -19.45 -9.74
N SER A 34 -17.60 -20.36 -10.70
CA SER A 34 -17.42 -21.79 -10.50
C SER A 34 -16.11 -22.07 -9.76
N SER A 35 -16.19 -22.97 -8.78
CA SER A 35 -15.09 -23.56 -8.03
C SER A 35 -13.84 -23.82 -8.89
N VAL A 36 -12.71 -23.21 -8.52
CA VAL A 36 -11.38 -23.53 -9.06
C VAL A 36 -10.96 -24.90 -8.51
N PRO A 37 -10.58 -25.88 -9.36
CA PRO A 37 -10.02 -27.14 -8.88
C PRO A 37 -8.65 -26.88 -8.25
N VAL A 38 -8.47 -27.37 -7.02
CA VAL A 38 -7.16 -27.43 -6.37
C VAL A 38 -6.49 -28.70 -6.86
N ASP A 39 -5.46 -28.59 -7.71
CA ASP A 39 -4.57 -29.72 -7.98
C ASP A 39 -3.62 -29.90 -6.78
N GLY A 40 -3.35 -31.17 -6.46
CA GLY A 40 -2.72 -31.64 -5.21
C GLY A 40 -1.25 -31.26 -4.99
N SER A 41 -0.77 -30.14 -5.53
CA SER A 41 0.56 -29.58 -5.32
C SER A 41 0.56 -28.20 -4.61
N GLY A 42 -0.60 -27.70 -4.17
CA GLY A 42 -0.68 -26.50 -3.31
C GLY A 42 -0.18 -25.20 -3.96
N THR A 43 -0.10 -25.14 -5.29
CA THR A 43 0.39 -23.98 -6.05
C THR A 43 -0.81 -23.17 -6.56
N LEU A 44 -1.00 -21.97 -6.03
CA LEU A 44 -1.94 -20.97 -6.57
C LEU A 44 -1.39 -20.44 -7.90
N SER A 45 -1.88 -20.96 -9.02
CA SER A 45 -1.65 -20.34 -10.32
C SER A 45 -2.56 -19.12 -10.45
N ILE A 46 -1.98 -17.92 -10.33
CA ILE A 46 -2.67 -16.70 -10.73
C ILE A 46 -2.68 -16.69 -12.26
N ASN A 47 -3.81 -17.08 -12.85
CA ASN A 47 -4.06 -16.86 -14.27
C ASN A 47 -4.26 -15.36 -14.49
N PHE A 48 -3.23 -14.67 -15.00
CA PHE A 48 -3.32 -13.27 -15.46
C PHE A 48 -4.35 -13.07 -16.60
N SER A 49 -4.95 -14.12 -17.16
CA SER A 49 -5.94 -14.03 -18.23
C SER A 49 -7.36 -13.67 -17.76
N SER A 50 -7.73 -13.94 -16.50
CA SER A 50 -9.14 -13.82 -16.06
C SER A 50 -9.52 -12.47 -15.45
N SER A 51 -8.57 -11.56 -15.16
CA SER A 51 -8.90 -10.19 -14.71
C SER A 51 -9.01 -9.17 -15.85
N LEU A 52 -8.69 -9.56 -17.09
CA LEU A 52 -8.81 -8.72 -18.28
C LEU A 52 -10.23 -8.68 -18.87
N ALA A 53 -11.16 -9.48 -18.35
CA ALA A 53 -12.49 -9.66 -18.95
C ALA A 53 -13.61 -9.08 -18.06
N SER A 54 -13.48 -7.83 -17.60
CA SER A 54 -14.60 -6.95 -17.18
C SER A 54 -14.08 -5.59 -16.70
N THR A 55 -13.16 -4.96 -17.43
CA THR A 55 -12.95 -3.52 -17.30
C THR A 55 -13.72 -2.85 -18.44
N ASN A 56 -14.70 -2.00 -18.09
CA ASN A 56 -15.10 -0.94 -18.99
C ASN A 56 -13.83 -0.14 -19.26
N LEU A 57 -13.18 -0.39 -20.39
CA LEU A 57 -12.01 0.33 -20.88
C LEU A 57 -12.46 1.79 -21.11
N LEU A 58 -12.38 2.61 -20.06
CA LEU A 58 -12.09 4.02 -20.24
C LEU A 58 -10.76 4.05 -20.98
N ALA A 59 -10.78 4.61 -22.19
CA ALA A 59 -9.64 4.60 -23.10
C ALA A 59 -8.35 4.96 -22.36
N ALA A 60 -7.34 4.08 -22.43
CA ALA A 60 -6.00 4.39 -21.95
C ALA A 60 -5.58 5.74 -22.54
N GLN A 61 -5.24 6.69 -21.67
CA GLN A 61 -4.69 7.98 -22.08
C GLN A 61 -3.40 7.69 -22.88
N PRO A 62 -3.27 8.17 -24.14
CA PRO A 62 -2.09 7.90 -24.94
C PRO A 62 -0.81 8.33 -24.20
N GLY A 63 0.13 7.40 -23.99
CA GLY A 63 1.43 7.67 -23.37
C GLY A 63 1.53 7.42 -21.86
N ILE A 64 0.47 6.94 -21.19
CA ILE A 64 0.58 6.44 -19.81
C ILE A 64 0.97 4.97 -19.83
N VAL A 65 2.16 4.64 -19.32
CA VAL A 65 2.49 3.24 -18.99
C VAL A 65 1.92 2.96 -17.60
N SER A 66 0.80 2.24 -17.56
CA SER A 66 0.15 1.84 -16.31
C SER A 66 0.63 0.44 -15.88
N VAL A 67 0.97 0.33 -14.59
CA VAL A 67 1.46 -0.86 -13.90
C VAL A 67 0.47 -1.21 -12.78
N PRO A 68 -0.29 -2.31 -12.91
CA PRO A 68 -1.23 -2.72 -11.86
C PRO A 68 -0.47 -3.21 -10.62
N LEU A 69 -1.01 -2.90 -9.45
CA LEU A 69 -0.45 -3.31 -8.16
C LEU A 69 -1.45 -4.22 -7.42
N ALA A 70 -0.97 -5.38 -6.99
CA ALA A 70 -1.69 -6.27 -6.11
C ALA A 70 -1.72 -5.69 -4.69
N ASN A 71 -2.86 -5.82 -4.01
CA ASN A 71 -3.05 -5.39 -2.62
C ASN A 71 -3.06 -6.61 -1.71
N VAL A 72 -2.17 -6.66 -0.71
CA VAL A 72 -2.18 -7.68 0.33
C VAL A 72 -2.75 -7.09 1.60
N PHE A 73 -4.05 -7.32 1.84
CA PHE A 73 -4.77 -6.95 3.06
C PHE A 73 -4.67 -5.47 3.49
N ASN A 74 -4.39 -4.56 2.56
CA ASN A 74 -4.07 -3.14 2.79
C ASN A 74 -2.80 -2.90 3.63
N MET A 75 -1.96 -3.93 3.73
CA MET A 75 -0.67 -3.88 4.43
C MET A 75 0.47 -3.55 3.48
N TYR A 76 0.42 -3.99 2.22
CA TYR A 76 1.42 -3.61 1.24
C TYR A 76 0.94 -3.87 -0.18
N TYR A 77 1.65 -3.26 -1.14
CA TYR A 77 1.33 -3.31 -2.55
C TYR A 77 2.55 -3.74 -3.36
N TYR A 78 2.35 -4.61 -4.35
CA TYR A 78 3.44 -5.08 -5.21
C TYR A 78 2.97 -5.23 -6.65
N GLY A 79 3.88 -5.06 -7.59
CA GLY A 79 3.66 -5.36 -9.01
C GLY A 79 4.58 -6.48 -9.48
N ALA A 80 4.72 -6.61 -10.80
CA ALA A 80 5.60 -7.58 -11.41
C ALA A 80 6.47 -6.94 -12.48
N VAL A 81 7.70 -7.43 -12.59
CA VAL A 81 8.68 -7.04 -13.62
C VAL A 81 9.31 -8.30 -14.23
N LEU A 82 9.85 -8.20 -15.44
CA LEU A 82 10.83 -9.19 -15.90
C LEU A 82 12.24 -8.63 -15.72
N VAL A 83 13.11 -9.41 -15.10
CA VAL A 83 14.55 -9.15 -15.02
C VAL A 83 15.25 -10.19 -15.88
N ASP A 84 15.91 -9.74 -16.95
CA ASP A 84 16.49 -10.62 -17.99
C ASP A 84 15.53 -11.72 -18.47
N GLY A 85 14.24 -11.39 -18.57
CA GLY A 85 13.18 -12.30 -19.00
C GLY A 85 12.59 -13.20 -17.91
N GLN A 86 13.10 -13.16 -16.67
CA GLN A 86 12.52 -13.87 -15.53
C GLN A 86 11.51 -12.97 -14.80
N LEU A 87 10.30 -13.50 -14.55
CA LEU A 87 9.27 -12.81 -13.77
C LEU A 87 9.65 -12.74 -12.30
N ILE A 88 9.56 -11.54 -11.74
CA ILE A 88 9.82 -11.25 -10.33
C ILE A 88 8.71 -10.33 -9.81
N ARG A 89 8.14 -10.64 -8.65
CA ARG A 89 7.20 -9.77 -7.94
C ARG A 89 7.97 -8.77 -7.12
N VAL A 90 7.64 -7.50 -7.21
CA VAL A 90 8.41 -6.44 -6.55
C VAL A 90 7.54 -5.40 -5.87
N MET A 91 7.97 -4.97 -4.69
CA MET A 91 7.42 -3.80 -4.01
C MET A 91 8.07 -2.53 -4.57
N PHE A 92 7.30 -1.63 -5.16
CA PHE A 92 7.79 -0.31 -5.56
C PHE A 92 7.91 0.58 -4.33
N ASP A 93 9.14 0.84 -3.90
CA ASP A 93 9.48 1.42 -2.60
C ASP A 93 10.14 2.78 -2.77
N THR A 94 9.42 3.85 -2.47
CA THR A 94 9.94 5.23 -2.49
C THR A 94 10.81 5.58 -1.28
N GLY A 95 10.92 4.69 -0.30
CA GLY A 95 11.78 4.79 0.89
C GLY A 95 13.20 4.28 0.67
N SER A 96 13.48 3.58 -0.43
CA SER A 96 14.81 3.08 -0.80
C SER A 96 15.20 3.40 -2.25
N GLY A 97 16.50 3.44 -2.54
CA GLY A 97 17.00 3.79 -3.87
C GLY A 97 17.53 2.63 -4.70
N VAL A 98 17.72 1.45 -4.09
CA VAL A 98 18.26 0.27 -4.79
C VAL A 98 17.11 -0.64 -5.23
N VAL A 99 17.13 -1.05 -6.50
CA VAL A 99 16.33 -2.19 -6.96
C VAL A 99 17.12 -3.46 -6.72
N TRP A 100 16.55 -4.38 -5.93
CA TRP A 100 17.16 -5.67 -5.68
C TRP A 100 16.16 -6.82 -5.70
N ILE A 101 16.66 -8.00 -6.06
CA ILE A 101 15.90 -9.25 -6.14
C ILE A 101 16.71 -10.39 -5.49
N PRO A 102 16.03 -11.41 -4.94
CA PRO A 102 16.69 -12.52 -4.27
C PRO A 102 17.49 -13.35 -5.27
N GLY A 103 18.73 -13.68 -4.96
CA GLY A 103 19.58 -14.52 -5.80
C GLY A 103 19.38 -16.02 -5.53
N MET A 104 19.53 -16.86 -6.55
CA MET A 104 19.57 -18.31 -6.32
C MET A 104 20.71 -18.70 -5.38
N GLY A 105 20.37 -19.45 -4.33
CA GLY A 105 21.33 -19.86 -3.31
C GLY A 105 21.64 -18.79 -2.26
N SER A 106 20.83 -17.72 -2.20
CA SER A 106 20.84 -16.74 -1.10
C SER A 106 20.69 -17.42 0.26
N LYS A 107 21.33 -16.84 1.29
CA LYS A 107 21.11 -17.19 2.68
C LYS A 107 19.98 -16.33 3.26
N GLY A 108 18.96 -16.98 3.81
CA GLY A 108 17.82 -16.31 4.45
C GLY A 108 16.59 -16.22 3.55
N VAL A 109 16.66 -16.69 2.31
CA VAL A 109 15.54 -16.75 1.37
C VAL A 109 15.25 -18.19 0.96
N ASP A 110 13.99 -18.63 1.10
CA ASP A 110 13.52 -19.93 0.58
C ASP A 110 13.08 -19.81 -0.89
N CYS A 111 14.05 -20.01 -1.79
CA CYS A 111 13.85 -19.99 -3.24
C CYS A 111 13.04 -21.18 -3.79
N GLU A 112 12.80 -22.22 -2.98
CA GLU A 112 12.10 -23.44 -3.45
C GLU A 112 10.60 -23.36 -3.20
N LYS A 113 10.20 -22.72 -2.10
CA LYS A 113 8.80 -22.75 -1.63
C LYS A 113 8.12 -21.40 -1.57
N GLN A 114 8.88 -20.32 -1.47
CA GLN A 114 8.31 -19.02 -1.13
C GLN A 114 8.57 -17.94 -2.17
N HIS A 115 9.84 -17.77 -2.56
CA HIS A 115 10.29 -16.63 -3.36
C HIS A 115 10.84 -17.06 -4.72
N MET A 116 10.56 -16.27 -5.75
CA MET A 116 11.15 -16.43 -7.07
C MET A 116 12.55 -15.82 -7.08
N CYS A 117 13.55 -16.68 -6.87
CA CYS A 117 14.95 -16.25 -6.90
C CYS A 117 15.50 -16.17 -8.31
N PHE A 118 16.27 -15.11 -8.56
CA PHE A 118 16.90 -14.82 -9.83
C PHE A 118 17.96 -15.86 -10.18
N VAL A 119 17.76 -16.52 -11.31
CA VAL A 119 18.76 -17.38 -11.94
C VAL A 119 19.45 -16.54 -13.00
N SER A 120 20.68 -16.12 -12.74
CA SER A 120 21.48 -15.44 -13.76
C SER A 120 21.53 -16.27 -15.05
N PRO A 121 21.27 -15.70 -16.24
CA PRO A 121 21.42 -16.41 -17.50
C PRO A 121 22.79 -17.11 -17.58
N LYS A 122 22.87 -18.29 -18.20
CA LYS A 122 24.10 -19.12 -18.21
C LYS A 122 25.33 -18.41 -18.80
N ASP A 123 25.12 -17.38 -19.60
CA ASP A 123 26.18 -16.57 -20.21
C ASP A 123 26.67 -15.44 -19.28
N LYS A 124 25.93 -15.15 -18.20
CA LYS A 124 26.23 -14.18 -17.14
C LYS A 124 26.72 -14.89 -15.87
N GLY A 125 27.98 -15.30 -15.87
CA GLY A 125 28.63 -16.00 -14.74
C GLY A 125 28.93 -15.08 -13.54
N SER A 126 29.67 -15.58 -12.54
CA SER A 126 30.14 -14.80 -11.38
C SER A 126 31.05 -13.60 -11.75
N GLU A 127 31.43 -13.46 -13.02
CA GLU A 127 32.27 -12.40 -13.55
C GLU A 127 31.50 -11.08 -13.80
N ASP A 128 30.15 -11.08 -13.72
CA ASP A 128 29.31 -9.89 -13.91
C ASP A 128 28.99 -9.13 -12.60
N VAL A 129 29.61 -9.53 -11.48
CA VAL A 129 29.50 -8.79 -10.22
C VAL A 129 30.42 -7.57 -10.28
N ILE A 130 29.81 -6.39 -10.37
CA ILE A 130 30.50 -5.10 -10.41
C ILE A 130 31.13 -4.80 -9.05
N ARG A 131 30.32 -4.93 -7.99
CA ARG A 131 30.69 -4.68 -6.59
C ARG A 131 29.69 -5.33 -5.65
N GLN A 132 30.09 -5.51 -4.40
CA GLN A 132 29.21 -5.93 -3.32
C GLN A 132 28.87 -4.73 -2.42
N VAL A 133 27.60 -4.61 -2.04
CA VAL A 133 27.06 -3.48 -1.28
C VAL A 133 26.23 -4.00 -0.10
N PRO A 134 26.61 -3.71 1.15
CA PRO A 134 25.70 -3.85 2.29
C PRO A 134 24.67 -2.71 2.24
N TYR A 135 23.41 -3.03 2.49
CA TYR A 135 22.29 -2.09 2.49
C TYR A 135 21.38 -2.37 3.69
N SER A 136 20.93 -1.31 4.37
CA SER A 136 20.18 -1.44 5.63
C SER A 136 18.79 -0.81 5.49
N TYR A 137 17.81 -1.52 6.03
CA TYR A 137 16.44 -1.08 6.27
C TYR A 137 16.21 -0.92 7.77
N GLY A 138 15.12 -0.25 8.17
CA GLY A 138 14.72 -0.21 9.59
C GLY A 138 14.45 -1.61 10.18
N SER A 139 14.04 -2.55 9.33
CA SER A 139 13.69 -3.94 9.66
C SER A 139 14.85 -4.94 9.58
N GLY A 140 16.02 -4.54 9.07
CA GLY A 140 17.15 -5.46 8.93
C GLY A 140 18.14 -5.08 7.83
N GLU A 141 18.96 -6.03 7.42
CA GLU A 141 20.06 -5.79 6.46
C GLU A 141 19.99 -6.76 5.28
N VAL A 142 20.51 -6.29 4.15
CA VAL A 142 20.67 -7.07 2.92
C VAL A 142 22.07 -6.86 2.36
N LEU A 143 22.70 -7.94 1.90
CA LEU A 143 23.96 -7.88 1.16
C LEU A 143 23.68 -8.13 -0.32
N LEU A 144 24.14 -7.20 -1.17
CA LEU A 144 23.82 -7.17 -2.59
C LEU A 144 25.07 -7.31 -3.44
N ASN A 145 25.05 -8.22 -4.42
CA ASN A 145 25.97 -8.23 -5.54
C ASN A 145 25.38 -7.38 -6.67
N MET A 146 25.98 -6.23 -6.95
CA MET A 146 25.52 -5.32 -8.00
C MET A 146 25.96 -5.85 -9.37
N THR A 147 25.03 -5.88 -10.33
CA THR A 147 25.24 -6.34 -11.71
C THR A 147 24.42 -5.50 -12.70
N HIS A 148 24.52 -5.78 -14.00
CA HIS A 148 23.70 -5.17 -15.04
C HIS A 148 22.66 -6.15 -15.58
N ALA A 149 21.42 -5.69 -15.69
CA ALA A 149 20.30 -6.46 -16.24
C ALA A 149 19.45 -5.60 -17.18
N SER A 150 18.64 -6.28 -18.00
CA SER A 150 17.48 -5.64 -18.63
C SER A 150 16.28 -5.80 -17.71
N VAL A 151 15.58 -4.70 -17.43
CA VAL A 151 14.39 -4.70 -16.57
C VAL A 151 13.20 -4.22 -17.37
N SER A 152 12.17 -5.06 -17.45
CA SER A 152 10.95 -4.78 -18.20
C SER A 152 9.76 -4.68 -17.28
N ILE A 153 8.97 -3.62 -17.45
CA ILE A 153 7.68 -3.43 -16.79
C ILE A 153 6.61 -3.89 -17.77
N PHE A 154 5.76 -4.82 -17.33
CA PHE A 154 4.61 -5.28 -18.11
C PHE A 154 3.35 -4.65 -17.54
N GLY A 155 2.54 -4.10 -18.43
CA GLY A 155 1.36 -3.34 -18.06
C GLY A 155 0.44 -3.18 -19.25
N HIS A 156 -0.22 -2.03 -19.34
CA HIS A 156 -0.97 -1.70 -20.55
C HIS A 156 -0.06 -1.43 -21.77
N GLN A 157 1.19 -1.06 -21.52
CA GLN A 157 2.24 -0.88 -22.51
C GLN A 157 3.56 -1.39 -21.93
N ASP A 158 4.20 -2.31 -22.64
CA ASP A 158 5.46 -2.90 -22.18
C ASP A 158 6.63 -1.99 -22.52
N ILE A 159 7.50 -1.75 -21.53
CA ILE A 159 8.73 -0.98 -21.69
C ILE A 159 9.90 -1.73 -21.04
N THR A 160 11.06 -1.69 -21.69
CA THR A 160 12.28 -2.36 -21.24
C THR A 160 13.41 -1.36 -21.12
N VAL A 161 13.93 -1.22 -19.91
CA VAL A 161 15.22 -0.56 -19.67
C VAL A 161 16.32 -1.57 -19.91
N HIS A 162 17.31 -1.20 -20.71
CA HIS A 162 18.54 -1.96 -20.87
C HIS A 162 19.67 -1.35 -20.03
N ASP A 163 20.68 -2.17 -19.70
CA ASP A 163 21.87 -1.74 -18.96
C ASP A 163 21.54 -1.03 -17.64
N PHE A 164 20.66 -1.66 -16.86
CA PHE A 164 20.21 -1.18 -15.56
C PHE A 164 20.99 -1.86 -14.43
N THR A 165 21.49 -1.07 -13.49
CA THR A 165 22.19 -1.58 -12.30
C THR A 165 21.18 -2.24 -11.34
N LEU A 166 21.34 -3.53 -11.12
CA LEU A 166 20.50 -4.37 -10.27
C LEU A 166 21.30 -4.94 -9.10
N GLY A 167 20.74 -4.94 -7.89
CA GLY A 167 21.26 -5.71 -6.77
C GLY A 167 20.73 -7.16 -6.78
N VAL A 168 21.61 -8.15 -6.86
CA VAL A 168 21.26 -9.55 -6.61
C VAL A 168 21.60 -9.87 -5.16
N GLU A 169 20.59 -10.15 -4.36
CA GLU A 169 20.74 -10.43 -2.95
C GLU A 169 21.45 -11.78 -2.71
N VAL A 170 22.33 -11.80 -1.70
CA VAL A 170 23.11 -13.00 -1.33
C VAL A 170 22.99 -13.38 0.14
N GLU A 171 22.67 -12.41 1.00
CA GLU A 171 22.35 -12.62 2.40
C GLU A 171 21.29 -11.63 2.85
N LEU A 172 20.20 -12.14 3.44
CA LEU A 172 19.05 -11.35 3.87
C LEU A 172 18.72 -11.60 5.34
N SER A 173 18.53 -10.51 6.08
CA SER A 173 18.15 -10.51 7.48
C SER A 173 17.07 -9.46 7.78
N VAL A 174 16.08 -9.35 6.88
CA VAL A 174 14.98 -8.38 6.98
C VAL A 174 13.76 -9.03 7.62
N HIS A 175 13.33 -8.51 8.77
CA HIS A 175 12.17 -9.02 9.49
C HIS A 175 10.87 -8.83 8.70
N GLY A 176 10.03 -9.87 8.63
CA GLY A 176 8.74 -9.88 7.94
C GLY A 176 8.82 -10.31 6.48
N TYR A 177 10.02 -10.39 5.90
CA TYR A 177 10.21 -10.87 4.52
C TYR A 177 9.84 -12.35 4.36
N GLU A 178 9.96 -13.14 5.43
CA GLU A 178 9.56 -14.55 5.52
C GLU A 178 8.06 -14.79 5.36
N VAL A 179 7.23 -13.75 5.34
CA VAL A 179 5.79 -13.85 5.00
C VAL A 179 5.38 -12.93 3.85
N ALA A 180 6.34 -12.28 3.20
CA ALA A 180 6.09 -11.41 2.06
C ALA A 180 5.64 -12.21 0.84
N GLN A 181 4.69 -11.65 0.08
CA GLN A 181 4.24 -12.18 -1.21
C GLN A 181 4.95 -11.54 -2.41
N TYR A 182 5.79 -10.54 -2.18
CA TYR A 182 6.73 -10.01 -3.18
C TYR A 182 8.09 -10.67 -2.99
N ASP A 183 8.85 -10.77 -4.08
CA ASP A 183 10.16 -11.40 -4.10
C ASP A 183 11.27 -10.39 -3.81
N GLY A 184 11.21 -9.19 -4.40
CA GLY A 184 12.24 -8.16 -4.27
C GLY A 184 11.69 -6.77 -3.92
N ILE A 185 12.60 -5.84 -3.65
CA ILE A 185 12.29 -4.42 -3.43
C ILE A 185 12.79 -3.63 -4.64
N PHE A 186 11.92 -2.78 -5.16
CA PHE A 186 12.18 -1.94 -6.31
C PHE A 186 12.29 -0.49 -5.83
N GLY A 187 13.50 -0.07 -5.49
CA GLY A 187 13.76 1.28 -4.99
C GLY A 187 13.41 2.38 -6.00
N MET A 188 12.66 3.38 -5.52
CA MET A 188 12.12 4.53 -6.26
C MET A 188 12.49 5.87 -5.60
N ALA A 189 13.51 5.89 -4.74
CA ALA A 189 14.04 7.11 -4.12
C ALA A 189 15.09 7.81 -5.01
N TRP A 190 16.03 8.52 -4.39
CA TRP A 190 17.04 9.36 -5.05
C TRP A 190 18.45 8.72 -5.06
N PRO A 191 19.41 9.27 -5.84
CA PRO A 191 20.70 8.62 -6.04
C PRO A 191 21.51 8.42 -4.75
N ALA A 192 21.31 9.27 -3.74
CA ALA A 192 21.96 9.13 -2.44
C ALA A 192 21.61 7.81 -1.72
N LEU A 193 20.47 7.19 -2.06
CA LEU A 193 20.05 5.89 -1.52
C LEU A 193 20.20 4.75 -2.54
N ALA A 194 20.64 5.03 -3.77
CA ALA A 194 20.82 4.01 -4.79
C ALA A 194 22.14 3.25 -4.68
N SER A 195 22.97 3.57 -3.68
CA SER A 195 24.29 2.98 -3.47
C SER A 195 25.16 2.99 -4.74
N GLY A 196 25.07 4.07 -5.51
CA GLY A 196 25.74 4.26 -6.80
C GLY A 196 25.15 3.46 -7.97
N GLY A 197 23.92 2.96 -7.84
CA GLY A 197 23.15 2.32 -8.92
C GLY A 197 22.30 3.32 -9.70
N ASP A 198 21.65 2.82 -10.76
CA ASP A 198 20.72 3.60 -11.58
C ASP A 198 19.38 3.80 -10.85
N LEU A 199 18.69 4.90 -11.17
CA LEU A 199 17.28 5.09 -10.80
C LEU A 199 16.39 4.73 -11.99
N PHE A 200 15.38 3.92 -11.74
CA PHE A 200 14.61 3.31 -12.82
C PHE A 200 13.82 4.31 -13.68
N VAL A 201 13.07 5.23 -13.05
CA VAL A 201 12.25 6.22 -13.77
C VAL A 201 13.12 7.24 -14.54
N PRO A 202 14.19 7.80 -13.96
CA PRO A 202 15.16 8.59 -14.73
C PRO A 202 15.76 7.81 -15.91
N LYS A 203 16.15 6.54 -15.73
CA LYS A 203 16.70 5.72 -16.80
C LYS A 203 15.70 5.47 -17.93
N LEU A 204 14.42 5.26 -17.61
CA LEU A 204 13.34 5.17 -18.60
C LEU A 204 13.23 6.45 -19.44
N TYR A 205 13.27 7.61 -18.77
CA TYR A 205 13.20 8.91 -19.43
C TYR A 205 14.43 9.17 -20.30
N GLU A 206 15.63 8.90 -19.79
CA GLU A 206 16.90 9.00 -20.54
C GLU A 206 16.91 8.13 -21.80
N GLN A 207 16.32 6.94 -21.74
CA GLN A 207 16.17 6.04 -22.88
C GLN A 207 14.99 6.39 -23.81
N GLY A 208 14.24 7.46 -23.52
CA GLY A 208 13.11 7.92 -24.34
C GLY A 208 11.89 6.99 -24.29
N LEU A 209 11.79 6.14 -23.27
CA LEU A 209 10.72 5.16 -23.10
C LEU A 209 9.47 5.75 -22.46
N ILE A 210 9.60 6.87 -21.76
CA ILE A 210 8.52 7.64 -21.17
C ILE A 210 8.66 9.12 -21.51
N PRO A 211 7.55 9.88 -21.64
CA PRO A 211 7.62 11.27 -22.11
C PRO A 211 8.03 12.28 -21.03
N ASN A 212 7.89 11.94 -19.75
CA ASN A 212 8.27 12.81 -18.63
C ASN A 212 8.99 12.01 -17.54
N ASN A 213 9.91 12.64 -16.81
CA ASN A 213 10.66 12.01 -15.72
C ASN A 213 9.87 12.05 -14.40
N LEU A 214 8.74 11.36 -14.37
CA LEU A 214 7.86 11.30 -13.20
C LEU A 214 7.06 10.01 -13.19
N PHE A 215 6.50 9.70 -12.03
CA PHE A 215 5.51 8.66 -11.89
C PHE A 215 4.42 9.07 -10.89
N GLY A 216 3.24 8.48 -11.02
CA GLY A 216 2.12 8.70 -10.12
C GLY A 216 1.64 7.40 -9.50
N MET A 217 1.28 7.45 -8.22
CA MET A 217 0.82 6.32 -7.42
C MET A 217 -0.65 6.51 -7.05
N TYR A 218 -1.47 5.54 -7.43
CA TYR A 218 -2.82 5.35 -6.94
C TYR A 218 -2.84 4.11 -6.04
N ILE A 219 -2.81 4.31 -4.72
CA ILE A 219 -2.93 3.24 -3.75
C ILE A 219 -4.37 3.19 -3.26
N SER A 220 -5.01 2.02 -3.33
CA SER A 220 -6.40 1.86 -2.93
C SER A 220 -6.69 0.44 -2.44
N ARG A 221 -7.89 0.22 -1.90
CA ARG A 221 -8.31 -1.13 -1.46
C ARG A 221 -8.46 -2.10 -2.65
N SER A 222 -8.68 -1.59 -3.86
CA SER A 222 -8.86 -2.40 -5.08
C SER A 222 -8.50 -1.61 -6.33
N GLY A 223 -7.67 -2.20 -7.21
CA GLY A 223 -7.28 -1.55 -8.46
C GLY A 223 -6.17 -0.50 -8.29
N SER A 224 -5.30 -0.70 -7.30
CA SER A 224 -4.07 0.09 -7.14
C SER A 224 -3.21 0.02 -8.41
N GLU A 225 -2.54 1.13 -8.71
CA GLU A 225 -1.85 1.31 -9.98
C GLU A 225 -0.72 2.34 -9.84
N MET A 226 0.38 2.08 -10.55
CA MET A 226 1.43 3.06 -10.79
C MET A 226 1.37 3.50 -12.26
N SER A 227 1.51 4.80 -12.49
CA SER A 227 1.59 5.41 -13.82
C SER A 227 2.99 5.94 -14.04
N LEU A 228 3.66 5.51 -15.11
CA LEU A 228 5.02 5.95 -15.47
C LEU A 228 4.95 6.96 -16.62
N GLY A 229 5.68 8.07 -16.49
CA GLY A 229 5.80 9.06 -17.55
C GLY A 229 4.68 10.06 -17.69
N ALA A 230 3.58 9.86 -16.97
CA ALA A 230 2.39 10.69 -17.08
C ALA A 230 1.51 10.58 -15.83
N ILE A 231 0.65 11.57 -15.66
CA ILE A 231 -0.26 11.70 -14.53
C ILE A 231 -1.64 11.19 -14.94
N ASP A 232 -2.16 10.18 -14.23
CA ASP A 232 -3.51 9.66 -14.50
C ASP A 232 -4.58 10.51 -13.80
N GLY A 233 -5.06 11.52 -14.53
CA GLY A 233 -6.16 12.39 -14.10
C GLY A 233 -7.49 11.68 -13.83
N SER A 234 -7.64 10.41 -14.20
CA SER A 234 -8.86 9.64 -13.91
C SER A 234 -8.95 9.19 -12.44
N LYS A 235 -7.82 9.17 -11.71
CA LYS A 235 -7.70 8.60 -10.35
C LYS A 235 -7.90 9.59 -9.22
N PHE A 236 -7.95 10.88 -9.50
CA PHE A 236 -8.09 11.93 -8.49
C PHE A 236 -9.11 13.01 -8.89
N SER A 237 -9.43 13.88 -7.94
CA SER A 237 -10.26 15.06 -8.13
C SER A 237 -9.56 16.32 -7.62
N GLY A 238 -9.93 17.47 -8.19
CA GLY A 238 -9.28 18.75 -7.90
C GLY A 238 -7.91 18.88 -8.54
N ASP A 239 -7.16 19.89 -8.09
CA ASP A 239 -5.83 20.19 -8.59
C ASP A 239 -4.74 19.49 -7.77
N LEU A 240 -3.65 19.11 -8.44
CA LEU A 240 -2.44 18.63 -7.77
C LEU A 240 -1.74 19.78 -7.07
N GLN A 241 -1.54 19.64 -5.76
CA GLN A 241 -0.75 20.56 -4.95
C GLN A 241 0.65 20.01 -4.78
N TYR A 242 1.64 20.74 -5.28
CA TYR A 242 3.03 20.31 -5.27
C TYR A 242 3.82 20.95 -4.13
N LEU A 243 4.74 20.18 -3.54
CA LEU A 243 5.74 20.66 -2.61
C LEU A 243 7.13 20.22 -3.06
N LYS A 244 8.07 21.17 -3.14
CA LYS A 244 9.48 20.88 -3.41
C LYS A 244 10.09 20.11 -2.24
N ILE A 245 10.80 19.01 -2.52
CA ILE A 245 11.45 18.21 -1.47
C ILE A 245 12.65 18.94 -0.87
N LEU A 246 13.00 18.58 0.36
CA LEU A 246 14.08 19.21 1.12
C LEU A 246 15.47 18.69 0.74
N LEU A 247 15.56 17.39 0.46
CA LEU A 247 16.81 16.68 0.22
C LEU A 247 16.56 15.54 -0.75
N GLU A 248 17.34 15.46 -1.83
CA GLU A 248 17.34 14.37 -2.82
C GLU A 248 18.03 13.10 -2.26
N ALA A 249 17.53 12.62 -1.13
CA ALA A 249 17.83 11.31 -0.57
C ALA A 249 16.54 10.48 -0.53
N TRP A 250 15.53 10.99 0.18
CA TRP A 250 14.16 10.51 0.13
C TRP A 250 13.24 11.55 -0.48
N TRP A 251 11.97 11.22 -0.66
CA TRP A 251 10.89 12.16 -0.97
C TRP A 251 10.49 12.96 0.27
N THR A 252 11.44 13.75 0.80
CA THR A 252 11.36 14.39 2.11
C THR A 252 10.67 15.75 2.07
N LEU A 253 9.71 15.97 2.96
CA LEU A 253 9.02 17.23 3.20
C LEU A 253 9.19 17.65 4.67
N ASP A 254 8.99 18.94 4.94
CA ASP A 254 8.87 19.42 6.32
C ASP A 254 7.45 19.11 6.81
N LEU A 255 7.31 18.33 7.86
CA LEU A 255 6.09 18.26 8.64
C LEU A 255 6.09 19.43 9.63
N GLU A 256 5.30 20.45 9.31
CA GLU A 256 5.24 21.70 10.07
C GLU A 256 4.40 21.53 11.35
N SER A 257 3.26 20.86 11.22
CA SER A 257 2.41 20.46 12.35
C SER A 257 1.49 19.30 11.99
N VAL A 258 0.98 18.64 13.03
CA VAL A 258 -0.14 17.68 12.93
C VAL A 258 -1.26 18.17 13.83
N LYS A 259 -2.47 18.23 13.29
CA LYS A 259 -3.66 18.71 14.02
C LYS A 259 -4.73 17.63 14.10
N VAL A 260 -5.51 17.63 15.18
CA VAL A 260 -6.62 16.71 15.43
C VAL A 260 -7.90 17.51 15.65
N GLY A 261 -9.02 17.07 15.07
CA GLY A 261 -10.32 17.74 15.21
C GLY A 261 -10.77 18.39 13.90
N GLU A 262 -11.60 19.44 13.95
CA GLU A 262 -12.35 19.97 12.79
C GLU A 262 -11.48 20.30 11.56
N GLY A 263 -11.30 19.28 10.73
CA GLY A 263 -10.56 19.28 9.48
C GLY A 263 -11.49 19.04 8.29
N SER A 264 -12.36 20.02 8.00
CA SER A 264 -13.02 20.15 6.69
C SER A 264 -12.60 21.40 5.92
N SER A 265 -11.80 22.27 6.54
CA SER A 265 -11.31 23.51 5.93
C SER A 265 -9.87 23.37 5.46
N SER A 266 -9.59 23.83 4.24
CA SER A 266 -8.24 24.00 3.68
C SER A 266 -7.35 24.95 4.49
N THR A 267 -7.88 25.57 5.55
CA THR A 267 -7.16 26.44 6.48
C THR A 267 -6.50 25.71 7.66
N GLY A 268 -6.59 24.37 7.74
CA GLY A 268 -5.92 23.57 8.78
C GLY A 268 -6.46 23.84 10.19
N GLY A 269 -7.79 23.70 10.37
CA GLY A 269 -8.44 23.72 11.68
C GLY A 269 -8.01 22.55 12.59
N GLY A 270 -8.54 22.52 13.82
CA GLY A 270 -8.22 21.51 14.84
C GLY A 270 -7.14 21.93 15.84
N ARG A 271 -6.98 21.12 16.89
CA ARG A 271 -5.99 21.28 17.96
C ARG A 271 -4.65 20.75 17.48
N GLU A 272 -3.58 21.52 17.71
CA GLU A 272 -2.23 21.10 17.38
C GLU A 272 -1.77 19.98 18.33
N ALA A 273 -1.53 18.80 17.77
CA ALA A 273 -0.94 17.66 18.46
C ALA A 273 0.58 17.74 18.48
N ILE A 274 1.13 18.14 17.34
CA ILE A 274 2.56 18.17 17.10
C ILE A 274 2.86 19.52 16.45
N GLY A 275 3.74 20.29 17.09
CA GLY A 275 4.20 21.60 16.60
C GLY A 275 5.70 21.63 16.39
N GLY A 276 6.15 22.37 15.38
CA GLY A 276 7.56 22.53 15.01
C GLY A 276 8.00 21.56 13.92
N ARG A 277 9.07 21.90 13.19
CA ARG A 277 9.47 21.18 11.97
C ARG A 277 10.08 19.81 12.26
N ARG A 278 9.50 18.76 11.67
CA ARG A 278 10.08 17.41 11.55
C ARG A 278 10.33 17.08 10.09
N LEU A 279 11.23 16.15 9.79
CA LEU A 279 11.31 15.55 8.47
C LEU A 279 10.27 14.44 8.36
N ALA A 280 9.47 14.49 7.29
CA ALA A 280 8.59 13.41 6.90
C ALA A 280 8.95 12.91 5.49
N ILE A 281 8.92 11.61 5.28
CA ILE A 281 9.05 11.02 3.93
C ILE A 281 7.70 10.45 3.48
N VAL A 282 7.48 10.49 2.17
CA VAL A 282 6.25 10.00 1.52
C VAL A 282 6.55 8.64 0.90
N ASP A 283 6.08 7.57 1.54
CA ASP A 283 6.68 6.25 1.35
C ASP A 283 5.70 5.11 1.03
N THR A 284 5.73 4.60 -0.19
CA THR A 284 4.98 3.43 -0.67
C THR A 284 5.50 2.10 -0.15
N GLY A 285 6.71 2.05 0.43
CA GLY A 285 7.29 0.85 1.04
C GLY A 285 6.86 0.62 2.50
N THR A 286 6.13 1.57 3.09
CA THR A 286 5.73 1.52 4.50
C THR A 286 4.21 1.33 4.65
N SER A 287 3.82 0.22 5.30
CA SER A 287 2.43 -0.19 5.53
C SER A 287 1.57 0.76 6.36
N LEU A 288 2.19 1.63 7.16
CA LEU A 288 1.56 2.39 8.24
C LEU A 288 2.01 3.86 8.20
N ILE A 289 1.24 4.74 8.83
CA ILE A 289 1.79 6.04 9.20
C ILE A 289 2.66 5.82 10.43
N THR A 290 3.85 6.37 10.44
CA THR A 290 4.79 6.15 11.55
C THR A 290 5.45 7.44 11.99
N GLY A 291 5.74 7.54 13.28
CA GLY A 291 6.33 8.74 13.87
C GLY A 291 7.19 8.43 15.08
N ASN A 292 8.00 9.39 15.52
CA ASN A 292 8.72 9.26 16.78
C ASN A 292 7.78 9.03 17.96
N VAL A 293 8.24 8.25 18.94
CA VAL A 293 7.45 7.82 20.11
C VAL A 293 6.71 8.98 20.77
N ASP A 294 7.40 10.08 21.10
CA ASP A 294 6.79 11.23 21.79
C ASP A 294 5.71 11.91 20.96
N ASP A 295 5.95 12.10 19.66
CA ASP A 295 4.98 12.74 18.76
C ASP A 295 3.74 11.83 18.59
N VAL A 296 3.93 10.51 18.45
CA VAL A 296 2.82 9.55 18.34
C VAL A 296 2.01 9.50 19.63
N ILE A 297 2.65 9.51 20.80
CA ILE A 297 1.94 9.57 22.09
C ILE A 297 1.10 10.85 22.18
N ALA A 298 1.66 12.02 21.83
CA ALA A 298 0.92 13.28 21.84
C ALA A 298 -0.29 13.25 20.89
N LEU A 299 -0.12 12.68 19.70
CA LEU A 299 -1.20 12.46 18.75
C LEU A 299 -2.30 11.53 19.29
N MET A 300 -1.91 10.39 19.88
CA MET A 300 -2.85 9.41 20.42
C MET A 300 -3.67 9.97 21.58
N LEU A 301 -3.06 10.74 22.48
CA LEU A 301 -3.79 11.38 23.59
C LEU A 301 -4.91 12.31 23.09
N LEU A 302 -4.64 13.09 22.05
CA LEU A 302 -5.66 13.96 21.44
C LEU A 302 -6.71 13.16 20.67
N ILE A 303 -6.34 12.08 19.98
CA ILE A 303 -7.32 11.21 19.33
C ILE A 303 -8.28 10.60 20.35
N MET A 304 -7.79 10.10 21.48
CA MET A 304 -8.61 9.56 22.56
C MET A 304 -9.53 10.63 23.16
N GLU A 305 -9.00 11.83 23.41
CA GLU A 305 -9.77 12.96 23.97
C GLU A 305 -10.91 13.40 23.03
N GLU A 306 -10.63 13.54 21.74
CA GLU A 306 -11.61 14.03 20.75
C GLU A 306 -12.64 12.96 20.36
N SER A 307 -12.24 11.68 20.30
CA SER A 307 -13.15 10.58 19.93
C SER A 307 -13.97 10.05 21.11
N GLY A 308 -13.47 10.20 22.34
CA GLY A 308 -13.98 9.49 23.51
C GLY A 308 -13.80 7.96 23.44
N ALA A 309 -13.04 7.45 22.46
CA ALA A 309 -12.79 6.02 22.32
C ALA A 309 -11.76 5.54 23.34
N GLU A 310 -12.01 4.37 23.93
CA GLU A 310 -11.01 3.65 24.70
C GLU A 310 -10.04 2.96 23.74
N ILE A 311 -8.81 3.48 23.68
CA ILE A 311 -7.75 2.99 22.80
C ILE A 311 -6.60 2.48 23.68
N GLU A 312 -6.22 1.22 23.49
CA GLU A 312 -5.16 0.56 24.25
C GLU A 312 -3.95 0.27 23.34
N TYR A 313 -2.74 0.53 23.83
CA TYR A 313 -1.52 0.12 23.13
C TYR A 313 -1.15 -1.31 23.52
N SER A 314 -1.06 -2.23 22.55
CA SER A 314 -0.51 -3.57 22.73
C SER A 314 0.99 -3.56 22.41
N PRO A 315 1.89 -3.73 23.41
CA PRO A 315 3.32 -3.79 23.18
C PRO A 315 3.75 -5.02 22.36
N GLU A 316 3.02 -6.13 22.48
CA GLU A 316 3.34 -7.38 21.78
C GLU A 316 3.09 -7.26 20.28
N LEU A 317 2.02 -6.55 19.90
CA LEU A 317 1.64 -6.36 18.51
C LEU A 317 2.17 -5.04 17.93
N ASN A 318 2.66 -4.13 18.78
CA ASN A 318 3.05 -2.76 18.42
C ASN A 318 1.92 -1.97 17.73
N PHE A 319 0.68 -2.17 18.18
CA PHE A 319 -0.52 -1.50 17.64
C PHE A 319 -1.35 -0.85 18.74
N PHE A 320 -2.06 0.20 18.37
CA PHE A 320 -3.16 0.74 19.16
C PHE A 320 -4.45 0.04 18.75
N ILE A 321 -5.12 -0.62 19.70
CA ILE A 321 -6.31 -1.44 19.52
C ILE A 321 -7.51 -0.73 20.17
N PHE A 322 -8.66 -0.80 19.54
CA PHE A 322 -9.90 -0.22 20.02
C PHE A 322 -11.12 -0.96 19.45
N ASP A 323 -12.31 -0.71 20.01
CA ASP A 323 -13.56 -1.28 19.51
C ASP A 323 -13.96 -0.64 18.17
N CYS A 324 -14.15 -1.48 17.15
CA CYS A 324 -14.54 -1.10 15.80
C CYS A 324 -15.83 -0.26 15.74
N GLU A 325 -16.73 -0.35 16.72
CA GLU A 325 -17.93 0.51 16.79
C GLU A 325 -17.59 2.01 16.82
N HIS A 326 -16.39 2.37 17.27
CA HIS A 326 -15.92 3.75 17.37
C HIS A 326 -15.17 4.26 16.14
N ILE A 327 -15.04 3.49 15.04
CA ILE A 327 -14.31 3.95 13.83
C ILE A 327 -14.87 5.28 13.32
N LEU A 328 -16.19 5.45 13.33
CA LEU A 328 -16.84 6.66 12.83
C LEU A 328 -16.72 7.86 13.78
N ASN A 329 -16.29 7.63 15.03
CA ASN A 329 -16.05 8.68 16.02
C ASN A 329 -14.59 9.17 16.00
N LEU A 330 -13.70 8.48 15.28
CA LEU A 330 -12.30 8.89 15.15
C LEU A 330 -12.21 10.27 14.47
N PRO A 331 -11.44 11.22 15.04
CA PRO A 331 -11.34 12.57 14.51
C PRO A 331 -10.62 12.62 13.16
N THR A 332 -10.65 13.78 12.52
CA THR A 332 -9.76 14.02 11.37
C THR A 332 -8.36 14.36 11.89
N ILE A 333 -7.34 13.78 11.27
CA ILE A 333 -5.93 14.14 11.47
C ILE A 333 -5.49 14.96 10.27
N THR A 334 -5.02 16.20 10.47
CA THR A 334 -4.54 17.04 9.37
C THR A 334 -3.03 17.18 9.45
N PHE A 335 -2.34 16.69 8.41
CA PHE A 335 -0.90 16.88 8.23
C PHE A 335 -0.66 18.21 7.51
N ILE A 336 0.10 19.10 8.13
CA ILE A 336 0.53 20.36 7.53
C ILE A 336 1.95 20.17 7.00
N LEU A 337 2.07 20.02 5.69
CA LEU A 337 3.34 19.77 5.02
C LEU A 337 3.86 21.04 4.36
N ARG A 338 5.17 21.24 4.40
CA ARG A 338 5.85 22.39 3.85
C ARG A 338 6.98 21.95 2.91
N GLY A 339 7.04 22.58 1.75
CA GLY A 339 8.10 22.37 0.76
C GLY A 339 9.32 23.26 1.01
N ALA A 340 10.44 22.95 0.35
CA ALA A 340 11.69 23.71 0.44
C ALA A 340 11.55 25.18 -0.02
N ASN A 341 10.62 25.44 -0.94
CA ASN A 341 10.25 26.79 -1.39
C ASN A 341 9.37 27.56 -0.39
N GLY A 342 8.91 26.89 0.66
CA GLY A 342 8.11 27.45 1.73
C GLY A 342 6.61 27.48 1.50
N GLU A 343 6.13 26.86 0.42
CA GLU A 343 4.72 26.55 0.25
C GLU A 343 4.29 25.52 1.29
N THR A 344 3.08 25.68 1.80
CA THR A 344 2.50 24.82 2.83
C THR A 344 1.13 24.34 2.35
N ILE A 345 0.84 23.05 2.55
CA ILE A 345 -0.45 22.42 2.23
C ILE A 345 -1.00 21.69 3.46
N ALA A 346 -2.32 21.68 3.58
CA ALA A 346 -3.03 20.94 4.63
C ALA A 346 -3.69 19.70 4.03
N LEU A 347 -3.33 18.53 4.54
CA LEU A 347 -3.79 17.23 4.04
C LEU A 347 -4.53 16.48 5.16
N PRO A 348 -5.87 16.59 5.25
CA PRO A 348 -6.67 15.84 6.21
C PRO A 348 -6.65 14.33 5.90
N VAL A 349 -6.68 13.50 6.92
CA VAL A 349 -6.86 12.04 6.85
C VAL A 349 -7.98 11.70 7.84
N TYR A 350 -9.06 11.13 7.33
CA TYR A 350 -10.27 10.87 8.12
C TYR A 350 -10.13 9.58 8.94
N GLY A 351 -10.88 9.49 10.05
CA GLY A 351 -10.89 8.35 10.97
C GLY A 351 -10.87 6.97 10.30
N TYR A 352 -11.73 6.77 9.31
CA TYR A 352 -11.87 5.51 8.58
C TYR A 352 -10.66 5.18 7.66
N GLU A 353 -9.79 6.15 7.39
CA GLU A 353 -8.62 6.01 6.51
C GLU A 353 -7.38 5.52 7.29
N TYR A 354 -7.31 5.83 8.58
CA TYR A 354 -6.23 5.41 9.48
C TYR A 354 -6.64 4.32 10.49
N ALA A 355 -7.73 3.60 10.22
CA ALA A 355 -8.18 2.47 11.03
C ALA A 355 -8.49 1.24 10.16
N MET A 356 -8.29 0.04 10.72
CA MET A 356 -8.65 -1.22 10.07
C MET A 356 -9.04 -2.32 11.06
N MET A 357 -9.89 -3.25 10.61
CA MET A 357 -10.22 -4.45 11.38
C MET A 357 -8.99 -5.34 11.53
N PHE A 358 -8.80 -5.90 12.72
CA PHE A 358 -7.69 -6.78 13.04
C PHE A 358 -8.10 -7.79 14.12
N VAL A 359 -8.17 -9.08 13.74
CA VAL A 359 -8.50 -10.22 14.60
C VAL A 359 -9.77 -9.98 15.45
N ASP A 360 -9.60 -9.50 16.69
CA ASP A 360 -10.66 -9.31 17.71
C ASP A 360 -10.89 -7.82 18.04
N GLY A 361 -10.76 -6.95 17.06
CA GLY A 361 -11.02 -5.52 17.21
C GLY A 361 -10.59 -4.72 16.00
N CYS A 362 -10.34 -3.44 16.21
CA CYS A 362 -9.76 -2.56 15.21
C CYS A 362 -8.42 -2.01 15.69
N ILE A 363 -7.50 -1.82 14.75
CA ILE A 363 -6.23 -1.14 15.00
C ILE A 363 -6.22 0.23 14.35
N LEU A 364 -5.52 1.17 14.97
CA LEU A 364 -5.05 2.36 14.28
C LEU A 364 -3.83 2.00 13.43
N THR A 365 -3.83 2.42 12.17
CA THR A 365 -2.69 2.22 11.26
C THR A 365 -1.63 3.32 11.43
N ILE A 366 -1.39 3.71 12.69
CA ILE A 366 -0.41 4.69 13.14
C ILE A 366 0.43 4.02 14.22
N GLN A 367 1.76 3.98 14.06
CA GLN A 367 2.65 3.33 15.03
C GLN A 367 3.86 4.20 15.39
N PRO A 368 4.41 4.05 16.61
CA PRO A 368 5.68 4.66 16.95
C PRO A 368 6.85 3.90 16.33
N HIS A 369 7.89 4.63 15.94
CA HIS A 369 9.21 4.06 15.62
C HIS A 369 9.89 3.62 16.92
N LEU A 370 9.93 2.32 17.18
CA LEU A 370 10.56 1.78 18.40
C LEU A 370 12.09 1.78 18.34
N ARG A 371 12.68 1.96 17.16
CA ARG A 371 14.14 2.08 16.97
C ARG A 371 14.53 3.55 16.85
N SER A 372 15.35 4.03 17.78
CA SER A 372 15.94 5.36 17.72
C SER A 372 17.18 5.37 16.81
N GLY A 373 17.33 6.40 15.97
CA GLY A 373 18.46 6.48 15.05
C GLY A 373 18.39 7.64 14.05
N PHE A 374 19.33 7.64 13.11
CA PHE A 374 19.36 8.57 11.97
C PHE A 374 18.32 8.15 10.94
N GLY A 375 17.35 9.02 10.66
CA GLY A 375 16.27 8.78 9.70
C GLY A 375 15.19 9.85 9.81
N PRO A 376 14.18 9.83 8.92
CA PRO A 376 13.06 10.74 9.02
C PRO A 376 12.26 10.49 10.30
N GLN A 377 11.83 11.57 10.97
CA GLN A 377 11.03 11.44 12.19
C GLN A 377 9.61 10.94 11.92
N TRP A 378 9.15 11.06 10.67
CA TRP A 378 7.82 10.64 10.24
C TRP A 378 7.88 9.93 8.87
N ILE A 379 7.05 8.91 8.70
CA ILE A 379 6.81 8.26 7.42
C ILE A 379 5.30 8.30 7.15
N LEU A 380 4.94 8.91 6.02
CA LEU A 380 3.57 8.95 5.52
C LEU A 380 3.38 7.77 4.57
N GLY A 381 3.01 6.63 5.16
CA GLY A 381 2.84 5.36 4.45
C GLY A 381 1.46 5.16 3.83
N ASP A 382 1.13 3.90 3.55
CA ASP A 382 -0.08 3.49 2.82
C ASP A 382 -1.41 4.12 3.32
N PRO A 383 -1.69 4.30 4.62
CA PRO A 383 -2.93 4.93 5.06
C PRO A 383 -3.08 6.37 4.55
N PHE A 384 -1.98 7.13 4.50
CA PHE A 384 -1.95 8.47 3.93
C PHE A 384 -2.02 8.41 2.39
N LEU A 385 -1.26 7.51 1.77
CA LEU A 385 -1.22 7.35 0.31
C LEU A 385 -2.55 6.84 -0.28
N ARG A 386 -3.38 6.16 0.51
CA ARG A 386 -4.75 5.79 0.10
C ARG A 386 -5.71 6.97 0.02
N ALA A 387 -5.45 8.02 0.78
CA ALA A 387 -6.26 9.24 0.77
C ALA A 387 -5.90 10.16 -0.42
N TYR A 388 -4.66 10.05 -0.93
CA TYR A 388 -4.11 10.97 -1.92
C TYR A 388 -3.44 10.25 -3.09
N TYR A 389 -3.88 10.55 -4.31
CA TYR A 389 -3.08 10.28 -5.49
C TYR A 389 -1.80 11.11 -5.40
N THR A 390 -0.66 10.44 -5.53
CA THR A 390 0.65 11.02 -5.23
C THR A 390 1.53 10.99 -6.46
N VAL A 391 2.04 12.14 -6.89
CA VAL A 391 2.98 12.28 -8.01
C VAL A 391 4.38 12.51 -7.49
N TYR A 392 5.33 11.74 -8.00
CA TYR A 392 6.75 11.85 -7.71
C TYR A 392 7.45 12.38 -8.97
N ASP A 393 7.89 13.63 -8.92
CA ASP A 393 8.41 14.39 -10.06
C ASP A 393 9.92 14.61 -9.87
N TYR A 394 10.73 13.84 -10.60
CA TYR A 394 12.18 13.89 -10.53
C TYR A 394 12.73 15.17 -11.17
N ASP A 395 12.16 15.65 -12.27
CA ASP A 395 12.67 16.85 -12.98
C ASP A 395 12.61 18.11 -12.10
N ASN A 396 11.60 18.19 -11.24
CA ASN A 396 11.35 19.36 -10.41
C ASN A 396 11.66 19.12 -8.92
N SER A 397 12.16 17.94 -8.57
CA SER A 397 12.45 17.50 -7.19
C SER A 397 11.27 17.82 -6.25
N ARG A 398 10.07 17.33 -6.58
CA ARG A 398 8.84 17.65 -5.85
C ARG A 398 7.87 16.47 -5.78
N VAL A 399 7.00 16.51 -4.78
CA VAL A 399 5.87 15.57 -4.64
C VAL A 399 4.57 16.34 -4.79
N GLY A 400 3.61 15.78 -5.53
CA GLY A 400 2.28 16.35 -5.74
C GLY A 400 1.19 15.51 -5.12
N PHE A 401 0.18 16.14 -4.51
CA PHE A 401 -0.95 15.46 -3.87
C PHE A 401 -2.29 15.97 -4.41
N ALA A 402 -3.20 15.05 -4.67
CA ALA A 402 -4.62 15.34 -4.94
C ALA A 402 -5.49 14.28 -4.28
N SER A 403 -6.70 14.64 -3.82
CA SER A 403 -7.59 13.66 -3.21
C SER A 403 -7.98 12.59 -4.22
N VAL A 404 -7.94 11.32 -3.81
CA VAL A 404 -8.37 10.23 -4.69
C VAL A 404 -9.84 10.39 -5.10
N LYS A 405 -10.16 9.98 -6.32
CA LYS A 405 -11.52 10.10 -6.85
C LYS A 405 -12.46 9.18 -6.08
N GLY A 406 -13.62 9.70 -5.69
CA GLY A 406 -14.60 8.95 -4.90
C GLY A 406 -14.26 8.84 -3.41
N ARG A 407 -13.25 9.58 -2.93
CA ARG A 407 -12.95 9.71 -1.49
C ARG A 407 -14.17 10.19 -0.73
N LEU A 408 -14.53 9.47 0.33
CA LEU A 408 -15.67 9.82 1.19
C LEU A 408 -15.24 10.94 2.14
N ILE A 409 -15.81 12.12 1.96
CA ILE A 409 -15.58 13.23 2.88
C ILE A 409 -16.73 13.22 3.90
N PRO A 410 -16.48 12.96 5.19
CA PRO A 410 -17.52 13.04 6.21
C PRO A 410 -18.13 14.45 6.22
N GLU A 411 -19.46 14.56 6.13
CA GLU A 411 -20.13 15.85 6.26
C GLU A 411 -19.89 16.41 7.67
N THR A 412 -19.38 17.64 7.77
CA THR A 412 -19.36 18.36 9.04
C THR A 412 -20.79 18.58 9.48
N SER A 413 -21.16 18.08 10.67
CA SER A 413 -22.45 18.35 11.28
C SER A 413 -22.56 19.84 11.59
N SER A 414 -23.05 20.62 10.63
CA SER A 414 -23.71 21.87 10.95
C SER A 414 -24.90 21.51 11.82
N ALA A 415 -24.83 21.85 13.11
CA ALA A 415 -25.92 21.69 14.06
C ALA A 415 -27.18 22.45 13.57
N ALA A 416 -28.01 21.77 12.78
CA ALA A 416 -29.39 22.13 12.56
C ALA A 416 -30.24 21.02 13.17
N ALA A 417 -30.64 21.22 14.42
CA ALA A 417 -31.65 20.40 15.06
C ALA A 417 -32.95 20.48 14.25
N ALA A 418 -33.21 19.47 13.42
CA ALA A 418 -34.52 19.20 12.86
C ALA A 418 -34.98 17.82 13.33
N THR A 419 -35.80 17.83 14.38
CA THR A 419 -36.55 16.68 14.86
C THR A 419 -37.51 16.19 13.79
N THR A 420 -37.17 15.11 13.09
CA THR A 420 -38.16 14.28 12.37
C THR A 420 -37.82 12.80 12.51
N SER A 421 -38.84 12.05 12.92
CA SER A 421 -38.86 10.62 13.25
C SER A 421 -38.34 9.69 12.15
N ARG A 422 -37.51 8.72 12.57
CA ARG A 422 -37.04 7.55 11.79
C ARG A 422 -38.18 6.73 11.16
N PRO A 423 -37.95 6.16 9.97
CA PRO A 423 -38.27 4.78 9.67
C PRO A 423 -36.98 3.93 9.65
N GLY A 424 -37.04 2.75 10.25
CA GLY A 424 -35.88 1.87 10.47
C GLY A 424 -35.22 1.39 9.18
N LEU A 425 -33.89 1.54 9.12
CA LEU A 425 -33.05 0.92 8.11
C LEU A 425 -32.64 -0.46 8.62
N VAL A 426 -33.03 -1.51 7.89
CA VAL A 426 -32.67 -2.90 8.13
C VAL A 426 -31.21 -3.10 7.73
N CYS A 427 -30.34 -3.43 8.68
CA CYS A 427 -28.99 -3.92 8.41
C CYS A 427 -29.08 -5.32 7.79
N ILE A 428 -28.58 -5.48 6.56
CA ILE A 428 -28.26 -6.80 6.01
C ILE A 428 -26.85 -7.14 6.49
N VAL A 429 -26.75 -7.94 7.54
CA VAL A 429 -25.50 -8.58 7.95
C VAL A 429 -25.33 -9.85 7.10
N ALA A 430 -24.37 -9.83 6.18
CA ALA A 430 -23.94 -11.04 5.49
C ALA A 430 -22.89 -11.76 6.36
N VAL A 431 -23.31 -12.80 7.06
CA VAL A 431 -22.43 -13.75 7.73
C VAL A 431 -21.95 -14.76 6.68
N ALA A 432 -20.65 -14.77 6.39
CA ALA A 432 -20.01 -15.88 5.69
C ALA A 432 -18.97 -16.51 6.64
N VAL A 433 -19.37 -17.63 7.25
CA VAL A 433 -18.51 -18.53 8.03
C VAL A 433 -18.00 -19.63 7.11
N SER A 434 -16.69 -19.68 6.90
CA SER A 434 -15.90 -20.90 6.70
C SER A 434 -14.44 -20.51 6.95
N GLY A 435 -13.67 -21.08 7.87
CA GLY A 435 -13.62 -22.46 8.31
C GLY A 435 -12.30 -23.06 7.84
N LEU A 436 -11.18 -22.71 8.48
CA LEU A 436 -10.00 -23.57 8.57
C LEU A 436 -9.12 -23.14 9.75
N LEU A 437 -9.17 -23.97 10.78
CA LEU A 437 -8.36 -23.90 11.99
C LEU A 437 -7.09 -24.73 11.77
N THR A 438 -6.03 -24.32 12.47
CA THR A 438 -4.90 -25.09 13.04
C THR A 438 -3.51 -24.99 12.38
N ILE A 439 -2.53 -24.69 13.27
CA ILE A 439 -1.06 -24.86 13.21
C ILE A 439 -0.31 -23.61 12.67
N LEU A 440 0.56 -22.87 13.38
CA LEU A 440 1.54 -23.19 14.43
C LEU A 440 1.58 -22.13 15.55
N LEU A 441 1.66 -22.62 16.80
CA LEU A 441 2.56 -22.07 17.82
C LEU A 441 3.88 -22.83 17.68
N HIS A 442 4.98 -22.14 17.38
CA HIS A 442 6.34 -22.25 17.93
C HIS A 442 7.23 -21.24 17.22
#